data_AF-A0A848WRZ8-F1
#
_entry.id   AF-A0A848WRZ8-F1
#
_cell.length_a   1.000
_cell.length_b   1.000
_cell.length_c   1.000
_cell.angle_alpha   90.00
_cell.angle_beta   90.00
_cell.angle_gamma   90.00
#
_symmetry.space_group_name_H-M   'P 1'
#
loop_
_entity.id
_entity.type
_entity.pdbx_description
1 polymer ?
#
loop_
_entity_poly.entity_id
_entity_poly.type
_entity_poly.pdbx_seq_one_letter_code
_entity_poly.pdbx_strand_id
1 'polypeptide(L)' 'MLEIARPHLKFLEDGAEFGVGDLLADAGLDSMASINFLLDIEDELGVEIPDELIEENSFETIRTVTALVTKAREA' A
#
# COMPACT_ATOMS: atom_id res chain seq x y z
N MET A 1 4.94 -0.05 -6.51
CA MET A 1 4.56 -0.20 -5.08
C MET A 1 5.10 0.91 -4.23
N LEU A 2 6.42 0.99 -3.95
CA LEU A 2 6.96 2.10 -3.15
C LEU A 2 6.70 3.46 -3.80
N GLU A 3 6.80 3.56 -5.12
CA GLU A 3 6.50 4.79 -5.88
C GLU A 3 5.04 5.24 -5.74
N ILE A 4 4.11 4.28 -5.69
CA ILE A 4 2.67 4.51 -5.51
C ILE A 4 2.36 4.88 -4.05
N ALA A 5 3.05 4.25 -3.09
CA ALA A 5 2.86 4.53 -1.66
C ALA A 5 3.42 5.91 -1.27
N ARG A 6 4.56 6.30 -1.84
CA ARG A 6 5.31 7.53 -1.50
C ARG A 6 4.46 8.80 -1.36
N PRO A 7 3.55 9.16 -2.29
CA PRO A 7 2.69 10.34 -2.14
C PRO A 7 1.78 10.29 -0.90
N HIS A 8 1.48 9.09 -0.38
CA HIS A 8 0.65 8.90 0.81
C HIS A 8 1.47 8.87 2.11
N LEU A 9 2.80 8.71 2.04
CA LEU A 9 3.70 8.62 3.21
C LEU A 9 4.18 10.01 3.64
N LYS A 10 3.36 10.71 4.42
CA LYS A 10 3.61 12.10 4.85
C LYS A 10 4.82 12.27 5.76
N PHE A 11 5.22 11.22 6.49
CA PHE A 11 6.36 11.27 7.41
C PHE A 11 7.65 10.75 6.78
N LEU A 12 7.59 10.20 5.56
CA LEU A 12 8.78 9.74 4.87
C LEU A 12 9.48 10.91 4.17
N GLU A 13 10.67 11.25 4.64
CA GLU A 13 11.48 12.30 4.02
C GLU A 13 11.99 11.88 2.62
N ASP A 14 12.20 12.87 1.75
CA ASP A 14 12.67 12.61 0.40
C ASP A 14 14.10 12.04 0.42
N GLY A 15 14.23 10.76 0.08
CA GLY A 15 15.51 10.03 0.13
C GLY A 15 15.76 9.23 1.41
N ALA A 16 14.79 9.17 2.32
CA ALA A 16 14.84 8.24 3.45
C ALA A 16 14.83 6.78 2.95
N GLU A 17 15.67 5.94 3.56
CA GLU A 17 15.65 4.51 3.31
C GLU A 17 14.38 3.90 3.90
N PHE A 18 13.47 3.45 3.04
CA PHE A 18 12.25 2.75 3.44
C PHE A 18 12.27 1.34 2.86
N GLY A 19 12.37 0.36 3.74
CA GLY A 19 12.38 -1.05 3.39
C GLY A 19 10.97 -1.59 3.13
N VAL A 20 10.91 -2.74 2.45
CA VAL A 20 9.63 -3.40 2.17
C VAL A 20 8.92 -3.96 3.41
N GLY A 21 9.63 -4.09 4.52
CA GLY A 21 9.11 -4.55 5.81
C GLY A 21 8.87 -3.43 6.82
N ASP A 22 9.11 -2.18 6.44
CA ASP A 22 8.80 -1.04 7.29
C ASP A 22 7.31 -0.75 7.32
N LEU A 23 6.85 -0.28 8.48
CA LEU A 23 5.44 -0.01 8.73
C LEU A 23 5.01 1.25 7.98
N LEU A 24 4.05 1.10 7.08
CA LEU A 24 3.47 2.22 6.34
C LEU A 24 2.78 3.22 7.28
N ALA A 25 2.18 2.73 8.36
CA ALA A 25 1.59 3.56 9.40
C ALA A 25 2.61 4.50 10.07
N ASP A 26 3.83 4.03 10.32
CA ASP A 26 4.92 4.83 10.91
C ASP A 26 5.41 5.92 9.94
N ALA A 27 5.38 5.61 8.64
CA ALA A 27 5.66 6.56 7.57
C ALA A 27 4.48 7.50 7.22
N GLY A 28 3.35 7.38 7.92
CA GLY A 28 2.23 8.34 7.84
C GLY A 28 1.05 7.90 6.99
N LEU A 29 0.93 6.60 6.73
CA LEU A 29 -0.26 6.03 6.12
C LEU A 29 -1.40 5.92 7.16
N ASP A 30 -2.30 6.90 7.14
CA ASP A 30 -3.55 6.89 7.92
C ASP A 30 -4.67 6.10 7.22
N SER A 31 -5.77 5.75 7.90
CA SER A 31 -6.92 5.02 7.28
C SER A 31 -7.44 5.66 5.99
N MET A 32 -7.55 6.99 5.93
CA MET A 32 -7.96 7.69 4.71
C MET A 32 -6.89 7.62 3.61
N ALA A 33 -5.61 7.61 3.98
CA ALA A 33 -4.51 7.47 3.03
C ALA A 33 -4.44 6.05 2.48
N SER A 34 -4.72 5.02 3.29
CA SER A 34 -4.80 3.62 2.83
C SER A 34 -5.87 3.41 1.75
N ILE A 35 -7.04 4.06 1.90
CA ILE A 35 -8.10 3.99 0.89
C ILE A 35 -7.66 4.65 -0.41
N ASN A 36 -7.07 5.85 -0.36
CA ASN A 36 -6.55 6.49 -1.57
C ASN A 36 -5.43 5.67 -2.21
N PHE A 37 -4.54 5.11 -1.39
CA PHE A 37 -3.45 4.26 -1.86
C PHE A 37 -3.97 3.01 -2.56
N LEU A 38 -5.04 2.40 -2.04
CA LEU A 38 -5.72 1.28 -2.69
C LEU A 38 -6.22 1.68 -4.08
N LEU A 39 -6.94 2.79 -4.19
CA LEU A 39 -7.48 3.29 -5.46
C LEU A 39 -6.37 3.60 -6.47
N ASP A 40 -5.27 4.23 -6.03
CA ASP A 40 -4.08 4.48 -6.86
C ASP A 40 -3.43 3.18 -7.34
N ILE A 41 -3.36 2.14 -6.50
CA ILE A 41 -2.86 0.83 -6.90
C ILE A 41 -3.75 0.20 -7.98
N GLU A 42 -5.07 0.26 -7.79
CA GLU A 42 -6.05 -0.29 -8.73
C GLU A 42 -5.97 0.41 -10.09
N ASP A 43 -5.87 1.74 -10.10
CA ASP A 43 -5.75 2.56 -11.32
C ASP A 43 -4.41 2.32 -12.04
N GLU A 44 -3.29 2.38 -11.32
CA GLU A 44 -1.94 2.24 -11.90
C GLU A 44 -1.65 0.82 -12.39
N LEU A 45 -2.16 -0.20 -11.69
CA LEU A 45 -1.93 -1.60 -12.06
C LEU A 45 -3.06 -2.21 -12.89
N GLY A 46 -4.20 -1.52 -13.02
CA GLY A 46 -5.40 -2.03 -13.68
C GLY A 46 -5.93 -3.29 -13.03
N VAL A 47 -5.94 -3.35 -11.70
CA VAL A 47 -6.43 -4.49 -10.89
C VAL A 47 -7.60 -4.04 -10.05
N GLU A 48 -8.51 -4.96 -9.72
CA GLU A 48 -9.58 -4.71 -8.75
C GLU A 48 -9.28 -5.56 -7.51
N ILE A 49 -9.16 -4.93 -6.35
CA ILE A 49 -8.86 -5.60 -5.08
C ILE A 49 -10.17 -5.74 -4.30
N PRO A 50 -10.76 -6.94 -4.23
CA PRO A 50 -12.00 -7.12 -3.52
C PRO A 50 -11.79 -6.96 -2.00
N ASP A 51 -12.73 -6.28 -1.34
CA ASP A 51 -12.68 -6.02 0.10
C ASP A 51 -12.51 -7.29 0.96
N GLU A 52 -12.97 -8.44 0.46
CA GLU A 52 -12.81 -9.73 1.16
C GLU A 52 -11.34 -10.18 1.30
N LEU A 53 -10.45 -9.70 0.44
CA LEU A 53 -9.01 -9.93 0.55
C LEU A 53 -8.32 -8.91 1.46
N ILE A 54 -8.99 -7.80 1.78
CA ILE A 54 -8.45 -6.71 2.59
C ILE A 54 -8.59 -7.05 4.07
N GLU A 55 -7.48 -7.52 4.65
CA GLU A 55 -7.31 -7.70 6.09
C GLU A 55 -6.70 -6.46 6.76
N GLU A 56 -6.83 -6.33 8.08
CA GLU A 56 -6.31 -5.20 8.89
C GLU A 56 -4.79 -4.96 8.67
N ASN A 57 -4.03 -6.03 8.45
CA ASN A 57 -2.58 -5.99 8.19
C ASN A 57 -2.21 -5.88 6.71
N SER A 58 -3.18 -5.78 5.79
CA SER A 58 -2.89 -5.73 4.35
C SER A 58 -2.08 -4.49 3.98
N PHE A 59 -2.37 -3.37 4.66
CA PHE A 59 -1.66 -2.09 4.52
C PHE A 59 -0.59 -1.86 5.58
N GLU A 60 -0.12 -2.92 6.25
CA GLU A 60 0.90 -2.80 7.30
C GLU A 60 2.26 -2.43 6.70
N THR A 61 2.66 -3.09 5.61
CA THR A 61 3.96 -2.90 4.95
C THR A 61 3.83 -2.96 3.43
N ILE A 62 4.84 -2.47 2.70
CA ILE A 62 4.87 -2.64 1.23
C ILE A 62 4.81 -4.11 0.82
N ARG A 63 5.42 -5.01 1.62
CA ARG A 63 5.39 -6.45 1.36
C ARG A 63 3.97 -7.01 1.43
N THR A 64 3.18 -6.65 2.43
CA THR A 64 1.78 -7.14 2.56
C THR A 64 0.91 -6.60 1.44
N VAL A 65 1.06 -5.32 1.07
CA VAL A 65 0.29 -4.72 -0.04
C VAL A 65 0.66 -5.38 -1.37
N THR A 66 1.93 -5.68 -1.60
CA THR A 66 2.37 -6.41 -2.81
C THR A 66 1.76 -7.81 -2.87
N ALA A 67 1.71 -8.50 -1.72
CA ALA A 67 1.08 -9.81 -1.62
C ALA A 67 -0.43 -9.74 -1.87
N LEU A 68 -1.10 -8.71 -1.35
CA LEU A 68 -2.53 -8.45 -1.59
C LEU A 68 -2.82 -8.29 -3.09
N VAL A 69 -2.07 -7.42 -3.77
CA VAL A 69 -2.21 -7.23 -5.23
C VAL A 69 -1.97 -8.53 -5.99
N THR A 70 -0.97 -9.31 -5.58
CA THR A 70 -0.68 -10.59 -6.23
C THR A 70 -1.87 -11.54 -6.10
N LYS A 71 -2.45 -11.67 -4.90
CA LYS A 71 -3.66 -12.46 -4.68
C LYS A 71 -4.84 -11.96 -5.52
N ALA A 72 -5.07 -10.65 -5.57
CA ALA A 72 -6.15 -10.05 -6.34
C ALA A 72 -6.03 -10.32 -7.85
N ARG A 73 -4.80 -10.41 -8.39
CA ARG A 73 -4.56 -10.75 -9.80
C ARG A 73 -4.74 -12.23 -10.12
N GLU A 74 -4.63 -13.09 -9.11
CA GLU A 74 -4.78 -14.54 -9.25
C GLU A 74 -6.21 -15.02 -8.96
N ALA A 75 -7.06 -14.16 -8.41
CA ALA A 75 -8.48 -14.40 -8.16
C ALA A 75 -9.33 -14.23 -9.44
#